data_AF-A0A2E6VLG7-F1
#
_entry.id   AF-A0A2E6VLG7-F1
#
_cell.length_a   1.000
_cell.length_b   1.000
_cell.length_c   1.000
_cell.angle_alpha   90.00
_cell.angle_beta   90.00
_cell.angle_gamma   90.00
#
_symmetry.space_group_name_H-M   'P 1'
#
loop_
_entity.id
_entity.type
_entity.pdbx_description
1 polymer ?
#
loop_
_entity_poly.entity_id
_entity_poly.type
_entity_poly.pdbx_seq_one_letter_code
_entity_poly.pdbx_strand_id
1 'polypeptide(L)'
;MESWITDSPFNERFRYYTRGNADEVGPDPWSPLGWTMAWEKGCCPGVAGGYVEYGVFDLEEFPHETRSVFGLWGGYFYNCLSMTWVFGVRMPGATPEAINQAYFGDRPGVPEYEEHPDDIKEEAEALVNESMAWVMSTEDYPMMEERSETARQAVKNRPDHSKSSNEELVEYAREMVELLEYVWVPSCVAALACSLGPGAVQAICDGIGRSEDAVKLMSAVGDVESAGASFRMWDLSRVVRNSEELSVVFDSNNDEILEKIKSSDSEDARVFLDLWDELIEECGHRGPNEWDMRSHSWTTKPELPIGMLERLRFQEDDKSPHFASVKSAETREKLTAEVLDLVKDDEETHGTLSAAIKSAALFFG
;
A
#
# COMPACT_ATOMS: atom_id res chain seq x y z
N MET A 1 -15.60 31.29 9.27
CA MET A 1 -14.30 30.61 9.42
C MET A 1 -13.86 30.31 8.00
N GLU A 2 -12.83 30.99 7.51
CA GLU A 2 -12.38 30.87 6.11
C GLU A 2 -11.37 29.73 5.88
N SER A 3 -10.87 29.10 6.95
CA SER A 3 -10.02 27.89 6.89
C SER A 3 -10.28 26.93 8.06
N TRP A 4 -10.09 25.64 7.83
CA TRP A 4 -10.07 24.60 8.86
C TRP A 4 -8.69 24.54 9.55
N ILE A 5 -8.64 24.04 10.78
CA ILE A 5 -7.45 24.13 11.66
C ILE A 5 -6.20 23.40 11.13
N THR A 6 -6.38 22.50 10.17
CA THR A 6 -5.32 21.72 9.54
C THR A 6 -5.29 21.89 8.03
N ASP A 7 -5.87 22.98 7.51
CA ASP A 7 -5.78 23.28 6.08
C ASP A 7 -4.31 23.48 5.68
N SER A 8 -3.88 22.74 4.68
CA SER A 8 -2.54 22.87 4.11
C SER A 8 -2.38 24.22 3.42
N PRO A 9 -1.17 24.82 3.46
CA PRO A 9 -0.89 25.99 2.65
C PRO A 9 -1.05 25.66 1.17
N PHE A 10 -1.61 26.59 0.41
CA PHE A 10 -1.71 26.43 -1.04
C PHE A 10 -0.33 26.64 -1.68
N ASN A 11 -0.05 25.82 -2.69
CA ASN A 11 1.20 25.87 -3.44
C ASN A 11 0.93 26.41 -4.86
N GLU A 12 1.50 27.56 -5.19
CA GLU A 12 1.30 28.18 -6.52
C GLU A 12 2.02 27.40 -7.63
N ARG A 13 3.11 26.69 -7.32
CA ARG A 13 3.84 25.83 -8.27
C ARG A 13 3.09 24.52 -8.49
N PHE A 14 2.76 23.81 -7.41
CA PHE A 14 1.99 22.57 -7.46
C PHE A 14 0.53 22.82 -7.12
N ARG A 15 -0.20 23.44 -8.05
CA ARG A 15 -1.52 24.03 -7.80
C ARG A 15 -2.70 23.06 -7.87
N TYR A 16 -2.54 21.89 -8.49
CA TYR A 16 -3.63 20.95 -8.70
C TYR A 16 -3.59 19.79 -7.73
N TYR A 17 -4.72 19.60 -7.07
CA TYR A 17 -4.96 18.55 -6.09
C TYR A 17 -6.22 17.78 -6.43
N THR A 18 -6.23 16.47 -6.15
CA THR A 18 -7.34 15.59 -6.51
C THR A 18 -7.74 14.69 -5.35
N ARG A 19 -9.05 14.40 -5.26
CA ARG A 19 -9.58 13.31 -4.41
C ARG A 19 -9.71 11.98 -5.14
N GLY A 20 -9.37 11.92 -6.44
CA GLY A 20 -9.33 10.64 -7.16
C GLY A 20 -8.38 9.68 -6.48
N ASN A 21 -8.87 8.49 -6.11
CA ASN A 21 -8.20 7.41 -5.36
C ASN A 21 -7.80 7.78 -3.91
N ALA A 22 -7.74 9.07 -3.58
CA ALA A 22 -7.47 9.55 -2.23
C ALA A 22 -8.57 9.17 -1.22
N ASP A 23 -9.79 8.88 -1.69
CA ASP A 23 -10.88 8.36 -0.87
C ASP A 23 -10.71 6.89 -0.45
N GLU A 24 -9.86 6.11 -1.14
CA GLU A 24 -9.52 4.74 -0.72
C GLU A 24 -8.56 4.73 0.48
N VAL A 25 -7.69 5.74 0.55
CA VAL A 25 -6.80 5.98 1.70
C VAL A 25 -7.56 6.71 2.82
N GLY A 26 -8.40 7.65 2.42
CA GLY A 26 -8.85 8.74 3.26
C GLY A 26 -10.30 9.17 3.04
N PRO A 27 -11.28 8.28 3.27
CA PRO A 27 -12.68 8.58 2.99
C PRO A 27 -13.27 9.58 3.97
N ASP A 28 -12.84 9.51 5.23
CA ASP A 28 -13.33 10.33 6.34
C ASP A 28 -12.45 11.56 6.59
N PRO A 29 -12.98 12.59 7.28
CA PRO A 29 -12.16 13.71 7.75
C PRO A 29 -11.02 13.25 8.68
N TRP A 30 -9.80 13.72 8.40
CA TRP A 30 -8.62 13.44 9.23
C TRP A 30 -8.74 14.05 10.62
N SER A 31 -8.25 13.31 11.61
CA SER A 31 -8.01 13.87 12.92
C SER A 31 -6.91 14.96 12.84
N PRO A 32 -7.09 16.10 13.54
CA PRO A 32 -6.08 17.16 13.51
C PRO A 32 -4.69 16.70 13.95
N LEU A 33 -4.62 15.82 14.95
CA LEU A 33 -3.35 15.27 15.42
C LEU A 33 -2.75 14.27 14.43
N GLY A 34 -3.58 13.40 13.84
CA GLY A 34 -3.12 12.46 12.82
C GLY A 34 -2.47 13.17 11.63
N TRP A 35 -3.08 14.27 11.19
CA TRP A 35 -2.51 15.07 10.11
C TRP A 35 -1.24 15.81 10.53
N THR A 36 -1.31 16.66 11.55
CA THR A 36 -0.21 17.58 11.91
C THR A 36 0.99 16.89 12.57
N MET A 37 0.84 15.65 13.05
CA MET A 37 1.91 14.89 13.67
C MET A 37 2.42 13.76 12.78
N ALA A 38 1.58 12.81 12.35
CA ALA A 38 2.06 11.66 11.57
C ALA A 38 2.25 12.00 10.08
N TRP A 39 1.30 12.71 9.48
CA TRP A 39 1.36 12.97 8.04
C TRP A 39 2.32 14.10 7.71
N GLU A 40 2.10 15.31 8.23
CA GLU A 40 2.91 16.49 7.89
C GLU A 40 4.38 16.37 8.29
N LYS A 41 4.68 15.60 9.35
CA LYS A 41 6.05 15.48 9.89
C LYS A 41 6.71 14.13 9.68
N GLY A 42 5.96 13.10 9.25
CA GLY A 42 6.49 11.76 9.00
C GLY A 42 6.26 11.35 7.55
N CYS A 43 5.00 11.11 7.19
CA CYS A 43 4.63 10.63 5.85
C CYS A 43 5.03 11.59 4.73
N CYS A 44 4.65 12.88 4.78
CA CYS A 44 4.93 13.82 3.70
C CYS A 44 6.44 14.02 3.47
N PRO A 45 7.28 14.21 4.51
CA PRO A 45 8.74 14.17 4.36
C PRO A 45 9.28 12.87 3.77
N GLY A 46 8.79 11.72 4.23
CA GLY A 46 9.22 10.42 3.71
C GLY A 46 8.86 10.21 2.24
N VAL A 47 7.66 10.63 1.82
CA VAL A 47 7.24 10.60 0.41
C VAL A 47 8.06 11.56 -0.45
N ALA A 48 8.33 12.78 0.05
CA ALA A 48 9.24 13.69 -0.63
C ALA A 48 10.65 13.08 -0.77
N GLY A 49 11.15 12.42 0.28
CA GLY A 49 12.39 11.66 0.24
C GLY A 49 12.37 10.53 -0.78
N GLY A 50 11.25 9.80 -0.93
CA GLY A 50 11.11 8.76 -1.95
C GLY A 50 11.15 9.30 -3.38
N TYR A 51 10.52 10.45 -3.63
CA TYR A 51 10.63 11.15 -4.91
C TYR A 51 12.06 11.60 -5.23
N VAL A 52 12.81 12.06 -4.22
CA VAL A 52 14.23 12.43 -4.33
C VAL A 52 15.09 11.20 -4.59
N GLU A 53 14.87 10.12 -3.83
CA GLU A 53 15.57 8.84 -3.99
C GLU A 53 15.34 8.25 -5.38
N TYR A 54 14.13 8.36 -5.92
CA TYR A 54 13.82 7.94 -7.28
C TYR A 54 14.44 8.84 -8.36
N GLY A 55 14.91 10.04 -7.99
CA GLY A 55 15.54 11.01 -8.90
C GLY A 55 14.59 12.02 -9.55
N VAL A 56 13.31 12.05 -9.14
CA VAL A 56 12.30 12.89 -9.79
C VAL A 56 12.46 14.36 -9.41
N PHE A 57 12.77 14.66 -8.15
CA PHE A 57 12.85 16.03 -7.62
C PHE A 57 14.11 16.23 -6.77
N ASP A 58 14.59 17.47 -6.66
CA ASP A 58 15.44 17.83 -5.52
C ASP A 58 14.58 18.14 -4.29
N LEU A 59 15.17 18.00 -3.10
CA LEU A 59 14.46 18.27 -1.85
C LEU A 59 14.06 19.76 -1.72
N GLU A 60 14.80 20.66 -2.36
CA GLU A 60 14.54 22.10 -2.41
C GLU A 60 13.32 22.46 -3.27
N GLU A 61 12.86 21.55 -4.13
CA GLU A 61 11.71 21.79 -5.00
C GLU A 61 10.37 21.75 -4.25
N PHE A 62 10.35 21.22 -3.03
CA PHE A 62 9.17 21.14 -2.17
C PHE A 62 9.01 22.44 -1.36
N PRO A 63 8.00 23.30 -1.65
CA PRO A 63 8.03 24.71 -1.24
C PRO A 63 7.61 25.00 0.21
N HIS A 64 7.49 23.99 1.07
CA HIS A 64 7.09 24.15 2.47
C HIS A 64 7.77 23.10 3.36
N GLU A 65 7.89 23.40 4.66
CA GLU A 65 8.45 22.44 5.63
C GLU A 65 7.69 21.11 5.63
N THR A 66 6.36 21.13 5.40
CA THR A 66 5.51 19.94 5.33
C THR A 66 5.64 19.14 4.04
N ARG A 67 6.48 19.60 3.09
CA ARG A 67 6.73 18.98 1.77
C ARG A 67 5.42 18.66 1.03
N SER A 68 4.91 19.59 0.23
CA SER A 68 3.57 19.58 -0.42
C SER A 68 3.21 18.42 -1.39
N VAL A 69 3.55 17.18 -1.04
CA VAL A 69 3.27 15.92 -1.73
C VAL A 69 1.81 15.51 -1.58
N PHE A 70 1.18 15.93 -0.49
CA PHE A 70 -0.25 15.81 -0.24
C PHE A 70 -0.82 17.13 0.27
N GLY A 71 -2.14 17.24 0.24
CA GLY A 71 -2.86 18.37 0.83
C GLY A 71 -4.03 17.92 1.68
N LEU A 72 -4.38 18.73 2.68
CA LEU A 72 -5.58 18.57 3.48
C LEU A 72 -6.37 19.86 3.44
N TRP A 73 -7.64 19.81 3.00
CA TRP A 73 -8.54 20.97 3.07
C TRP A 73 -9.92 20.57 3.57
N GLY A 74 -10.45 21.33 4.53
CA GLY A 74 -11.72 21.02 5.18
C GLY A 74 -11.72 19.69 5.93
N GLY A 75 -10.54 19.20 6.31
CA GLY A 75 -10.34 17.88 6.92
C GLY A 75 -10.20 16.73 5.92
N TYR A 76 -10.28 16.98 4.61
CA TYR A 76 -10.23 15.94 3.59
C TYR A 76 -8.85 15.84 2.93
N PHE A 77 -8.37 14.61 2.71
CA PHE A 77 -7.10 14.31 2.05
C PHE A 77 -7.16 14.49 0.53
N TYR A 78 -6.07 14.98 -0.07
CA TYR A 78 -5.90 15.18 -1.50
C TYR A 78 -4.49 14.80 -1.95
N ASN A 79 -4.41 14.12 -3.09
CA ASN A 79 -3.16 13.86 -3.82
C ASN A 79 -2.71 15.10 -4.59
N CYS A 80 -1.41 15.37 -4.63
CA CYS A 80 -0.82 16.46 -5.42
C CYS A 80 -0.67 16.06 -6.90
N LEU A 81 -1.70 16.32 -7.71
CA LEU A 81 -1.72 15.97 -9.13
C LEU A 81 -0.61 16.67 -9.91
N SER A 82 -0.34 17.95 -9.60
CA SER A 82 0.73 18.70 -10.27
C SER A 82 2.08 17.99 -10.20
N MET A 83 2.45 17.40 -9.06
CA MET A 83 3.71 16.66 -8.94
C MET A 83 3.74 15.42 -9.82
N THR A 84 2.63 14.70 -9.96
CA THR A 84 2.56 13.52 -10.84
C THR A 84 2.74 13.89 -12.32
N TRP A 85 2.34 15.11 -12.72
CA TRP A 85 2.64 15.61 -14.06
C TRP A 85 4.12 15.91 -14.25
N VAL A 86 4.77 16.56 -13.29
CA VAL A 86 6.22 16.79 -13.36
C VAL A 86 6.97 15.46 -13.44
N PHE A 87 6.52 14.44 -12.72
CA PHE A 87 7.04 13.08 -12.89
C PHE A 87 6.85 12.57 -14.32
N GLY A 88 5.68 12.76 -14.92
CA GLY A 88 5.42 12.42 -16.32
C GLY A 88 6.26 13.20 -17.33
N VAL A 89 6.63 14.45 -17.04
CA VAL A 89 7.56 15.26 -17.86
C VAL A 89 8.98 14.71 -17.78
N ARG A 90 9.42 14.32 -16.58
CA ARG A 90 10.80 13.89 -16.30
C ARG A 90 11.01 12.39 -16.54
N MET A 91 9.96 11.60 -16.75
CA MET A 91 10.06 10.17 -17.05
C MET A 91 10.17 9.93 -18.57
N PRO A 92 11.27 9.34 -19.05
CA PRO A 92 11.42 9.00 -20.46
C PRO A 92 10.29 8.10 -20.97
N GLY A 93 9.67 8.50 -22.08
CA GLY A 93 8.57 7.75 -22.71
C GLY A 93 7.20 7.95 -22.05
N ALA A 94 7.11 8.72 -20.97
CA ALA A 94 5.85 9.14 -20.37
C ALA A 94 5.45 10.54 -20.82
N THR A 95 4.22 10.94 -20.48
CA THR A 95 3.69 12.28 -20.67
C THR A 95 2.69 12.61 -19.56
N PRO A 96 2.49 13.89 -19.19
CA PRO A 96 1.41 14.30 -18.30
C PRO A 96 0.03 13.82 -18.74
N GLU A 97 -0.22 13.75 -20.06
CA GLU A 97 -1.46 13.23 -20.64
C GLU A 97 -1.65 11.73 -20.35
N ALA A 98 -0.58 10.93 -20.47
CA ALA A 98 -0.62 9.51 -20.11
C ALA A 98 -0.88 9.31 -18.61
N ILE A 99 -0.29 10.16 -17.75
CA ILE A 99 -0.58 10.16 -16.31
C ILE A 99 -2.05 10.48 -16.05
N ASN A 100 -2.61 11.50 -16.71
CA ASN A 100 -4.03 11.82 -16.60
C ASN A 100 -4.93 10.66 -17.03
N GLN A 101 -4.62 10.02 -18.16
CA GLN A 101 -5.39 8.86 -18.64
C GLN A 101 -5.33 7.71 -17.64
N ALA A 102 -4.17 7.44 -17.03
CA ALA A 102 -4.01 6.38 -16.04
C ALA A 102 -4.84 6.64 -14.76
N TYR A 103 -4.88 7.88 -14.27
CA TYR A 103 -5.58 8.23 -13.04
C TYR A 103 -7.08 8.45 -13.21
N PHE A 104 -7.50 9.02 -14.33
CA PHE A 104 -8.88 9.50 -14.50
C PHE A 104 -9.64 8.82 -15.64
N GLY A 105 -8.98 8.06 -16.51
CA GLY A 105 -9.56 7.54 -17.74
C GLY A 105 -10.20 8.66 -18.56
N ASP A 106 -11.36 8.37 -19.17
CA ASP A 106 -12.07 9.31 -20.05
C ASP A 106 -12.95 10.32 -19.28
N ARG A 107 -12.69 10.55 -17.99
CA ARG A 107 -13.50 11.49 -17.19
C ARG A 107 -13.35 12.92 -17.74
N PRO A 108 -14.46 13.63 -18.00
CA PRO A 108 -14.39 15.01 -18.45
C PRO A 108 -13.98 15.96 -17.33
N GLY A 109 -13.32 17.06 -17.67
CA GLY A 109 -13.01 18.16 -16.74
C GLY A 109 -11.74 17.97 -15.92
N VAL A 110 -10.89 17.00 -16.27
CA VAL A 110 -9.51 16.94 -15.76
C VAL A 110 -8.75 18.14 -16.34
N PRO A 111 -8.10 18.98 -15.50
CA PRO A 111 -7.30 20.08 -16.01
C PRO A 111 -6.13 19.57 -16.86
N GLU A 112 -5.79 20.31 -17.92
CA GLU A 112 -4.61 20.03 -18.73
C GLU A 112 -3.34 20.48 -18.00
N TYR A 113 -2.23 19.79 -18.25
CA TYR A 113 -0.92 20.21 -17.78
C TYR A 113 -0.53 21.54 -18.44
N GLU A 114 -0.05 22.48 -17.63
CA GLU A 114 0.56 23.72 -18.12
C GLU A 114 2.05 23.64 -17.88
N GLU A 115 2.83 23.72 -18.96
CA GLU A 115 4.29 23.65 -18.90
C GLU A 115 4.87 24.75 -18.01
N HIS A 116 5.73 24.35 -17.07
CA HIS A 116 6.51 25.25 -16.25
C HIS A 116 8.01 25.04 -16.54
N PRO A 117 8.82 26.11 -16.73
CA PRO A 117 10.24 25.97 -17.08
C PRO A 117 11.04 25.08 -16.11
N ASP A 118 10.72 25.16 -14.81
CA ASP A 118 11.41 24.37 -13.78
C ASP A 118 11.06 22.88 -13.82
N ASP A 119 10.03 22.46 -14.57
CA ASP A 119 9.67 21.05 -14.70
C ASP A 119 10.63 20.33 -15.68
N ILE A 120 11.20 21.07 -16.63
CA ILE A 120 12.17 20.58 -17.62
C ILE A 120 13.56 20.57 -16.97
N LYS A 121 14.04 19.37 -16.63
CA LYS A 121 15.32 19.20 -15.95
C LYS A 121 16.05 17.95 -16.44
N GLU A 122 17.03 18.14 -17.32
CA GLU A 122 17.81 17.05 -17.96
C GLU A 122 18.47 16.13 -16.92
N GLU A 123 18.93 16.68 -15.80
CA GLU A 123 19.56 15.92 -14.72
C GLU A 123 18.55 14.97 -14.04
N ALA A 124 17.31 15.43 -13.81
CA ALA A 124 16.26 14.60 -13.24
C ALA A 124 15.77 13.55 -14.25
N GLU A 125 15.69 13.90 -15.53
CA GLU A 125 15.36 12.93 -16.59
C GLU A 125 16.39 11.80 -16.65
N ALA A 126 17.69 12.13 -16.54
CA ALA A 126 18.76 11.14 -16.49
C ALA A 126 18.65 10.22 -15.26
N LEU A 127 18.39 10.78 -14.07
CA LEU A 127 18.22 10.00 -12.84
C LEU A 127 16.98 9.11 -12.88
N VAL A 128 15.84 9.61 -13.38
CA VAL A 128 14.62 8.82 -13.55
C VAL A 128 14.87 7.67 -14.53
N ASN A 129 15.61 7.91 -15.62
CA ASN A 129 16.00 6.86 -16.55
C ASN A 129 16.86 5.78 -15.87
N GLU A 130 17.81 6.17 -15.02
CA GLU A 130 18.63 5.24 -14.22
C GLU A 130 17.76 4.42 -13.25
N SER A 131 16.82 5.07 -12.55
CA SER A 131 15.87 4.39 -11.66
C SER A 131 14.97 3.41 -12.41
N MET A 132 14.46 3.78 -13.58
CA MET A 132 13.68 2.87 -14.43
C MET A 132 14.49 1.65 -14.86
N ALA A 133 15.76 1.86 -15.27
CA ALA A 133 16.65 0.77 -15.63
C ALA A 133 16.94 -0.15 -14.44
N TRP A 134 17.13 0.42 -13.24
CA TRP A 134 17.26 -0.34 -12.00
C TRP A 134 16.01 -1.16 -11.69
N VAL A 135 14.82 -0.56 -11.73
CA VAL A 135 13.53 -1.24 -11.49
C VAL A 135 13.33 -2.44 -12.43
N MET A 136 13.80 -2.35 -13.67
CA MET A 136 13.69 -3.42 -14.67
C MET A 136 14.80 -4.47 -14.60
N SER A 137 15.86 -4.28 -13.80
CA SER A 137 17.04 -5.15 -13.79
C SER A 137 17.46 -5.69 -12.43
N THR A 138 17.00 -5.08 -11.33
CA THR A 138 17.33 -5.52 -9.98
C THR A 138 16.59 -6.82 -9.63
N GLU A 139 17.24 -7.67 -8.84
CA GLU A 139 16.67 -8.95 -8.37
C GLU A 139 16.15 -8.85 -6.92
N ASP A 140 16.59 -7.84 -6.18
CA ASP A 140 16.18 -7.57 -4.81
C ASP A 140 15.99 -6.06 -4.57
N TYR A 141 15.37 -5.73 -3.43
CA TYR A 141 15.26 -4.36 -2.95
C TYR A 141 15.60 -4.27 -1.45
N PRO A 142 16.89 -4.36 -1.08
CA PRO A 142 17.31 -4.49 0.32
C PRO A 142 16.86 -3.33 1.23
N MET A 143 16.70 -2.13 0.67
CA MET A 143 16.21 -0.98 1.42
C MET A 143 14.73 -1.12 1.82
N MET A 144 13.89 -1.72 0.98
CA MET A 144 12.50 -2.01 1.36
C MET A 144 12.45 -3.10 2.41
N GLU A 145 13.21 -4.19 2.22
CA GLU A 145 13.26 -5.31 3.18
C GLU A 145 13.68 -4.84 4.58
N GLU A 146 14.76 -4.04 4.67
CA GLU A 146 15.26 -3.50 5.93
C GLU A 146 14.26 -2.56 6.62
N ARG A 147 13.61 -1.68 5.86
CA ARG A 147 12.65 -0.72 6.44
C ARG A 147 11.34 -1.39 6.84
N SER A 148 10.87 -2.38 6.10
CA SER A 148 9.74 -3.22 6.50
C SER A 148 10.03 -4.03 7.76
N GLU A 149 11.22 -4.64 7.87
CA GLU A 149 11.63 -5.33 9.10
C GLU A 149 11.71 -4.36 10.29
N THR A 150 12.26 -3.17 10.08
CA THR A 150 12.32 -2.13 11.13
C THR A 150 10.93 -1.73 11.61
N ALA A 151 9.97 -1.52 10.70
CA ALA A 151 8.58 -1.23 11.04
C ALA A 151 7.94 -2.36 11.85
N ARG A 152 8.08 -3.63 11.39
CA ARG A 152 7.56 -4.81 12.10
C ARG A 152 8.18 -4.93 13.50
N GLN A 153 9.48 -4.70 13.62
CA GLN A 153 10.17 -4.79 14.90
C GLN A 153 9.75 -3.68 15.88
N ALA A 154 9.41 -2.49 15.39
CA ALA A 154 8.87 -1.40 16.21
C ALA A 154 7.47 -1.75 16.77
N VAL A 155 6.61 -2.37 15.97
CA VAL A 155 5.30 -2.87 16.43
C VAL A 155 5.48 -3.97 17.48
N LYS A 156 6.35 -4.95 17.21
CA LYS A 156 6.63 -6.07 18.13
C LYS A 156 7.22 -5.62 19.46
N ASN A 157 8.07 -4.59 19.44
CA ASN A 157 8.72 -4.05 20.63
C ASN A 157 7.96 -2.88 21.26
N ARG A 158 6.70 -2.63 20.86
CA ARG A 158 5.89 -1.54 21.41
C ARG A 158 5.85 -1.64 22.94
N PRO A 159 6.24 -0.58 23.69
CA PRO A 159 6.20 -0.60 25.14
C PRO A 159 4.79 -0.81 25.70
N ASP A 160 4.70 -1.44 26.87
CA ASP A 160 3.46 -1.43 27.65
C ASP A 160 3.24 -0.03 28.24
N HIS A 161 2.36 0.73 27.60
CA HIS A 161 2.02 2.08 28.00
C HIS A 161 0.94 2.16 29.09
N SER A 162 0.52 1.05 29.70
CA SER A 162 -0.50 1.04 30.77
C SER A 162 -0.13 1.89 32.00
N LYS A 163 1.15 2.23 32.13
CA LYS A 163 1.70 3.05 33.22
C LYS A 163 2.50 4.26 32.75
N SER A 164 2.53 4.54 31.44
CA SER A 164 3.24 5.70 30.92
C SER A 164 2.56 7.00 31.35
N SER A 165 3.38 8.00 31.67
CA SER A 165 2.97 9.40 31.79
C SER A 165 2.58 9.98 30.42
N ASN A 166 1.91 11.13 30.43
CA ASN A 166 1.58 11.83 29.19
C ASN A 166 2.84 12.28 28.45
N GLU A 167 3.88 12.67 29.18
CA GLU A 167 5.17 13.06 28.63
C GLU A 167 5.83 11.91 27.88
N GLU A 168 5.88 10.71 28.49
CA GLU A 168 6.43 9.50 27.85
C GLU A 168 5.61 9.07 26.62
N LEU A 169 4.27 9.22 26.66
CA LEU A 169 3.42 8.93 25.51
C LEU A 169 3.70 9.88 24.34
N VAL A 170 3.89 11.18 24.63
CA VAL A 170 4.19 12.19 23.60
C VAL A 170 5.60 12.00 23.04
N GLU A 171 6.56 11.63 23.86
CA GLU A 171 7.92 11.31 23.43
C GLU A 171 7.91 10.11 22.49
N TYR A 172 7.30 9.00 22.90
CA TYR A 172 7.17 7.81 22.05
C TYR A 172 6.43 8.10 20.74
N ALA A 173 5.34 8.88 20.79
CA ALA A 173 4.61 9.27 19.57
C ALA A 173 5.50 10.05 18.58
N ARG A 174 6.42 10.90 19.07
CA ARG A 174 7.36 11.65 18.22
C ARG A 174 8.47 10.76 17.66
N GLU A 175 8.99 9.81 18.44
CA GLU A 175 9.92 8.80 17.94
C GLU A 175 9.31 8.01 16.77
N MET A 176 8.02 7.65 16.88
CA MET A 176 7.31 6.96 15.79
C MET A 176 7.14 7.84 14.55
N VAL A 177 7.07 9.16 14.68
CA VAL A 177 7.03 10.07 13.51
C VAL A 177 8.35 10.04 12.73
N GLU A 178 9.49 10.01 13.43
CA GLU A 178 10.80 9.87 12.79
C GLU A 178 10.92 8.52 12.06
N LEU A 179 10.40 7.44 12.69
CA LEU A 179 10.33 6.15 12.04
C LEU A 179 9.42 6.16 10.81
N LEU A 180 8.28 6.86 10.85
CA LEU A 180 7.39 7.01 9.69
C LEU A 180 8.14 7.62 8.51
N GLU A 181 8.82 8.75 8.69
CA GLU A 181 9.63 9.37 7.63
C GLU A 181 10.63 8.37 7.04
N TYR A 182 11.33 7.64 7.91
CA TYR A 182 12.30 6.63 7.50
C TYR A 182 11.64 5.53 6.65
N VAL A 183 10.57 4.87 7.11
CA VAL A 183 10.01 3.72 6.37
C VAL A 183 9.23 4.12 5.11
N TRP A 184 8.79 5.37 5.00
CA TRP A 184 8.03 5.86 3.85
C TRP A 184 8.85 6.04 2.57
N VAL A 185 10.16 6.32 2.66
CA VAL A 185 10.99 6.56 1.47
C VAL A 185 10.99 5.36 0.50
N PRO A 186 11.37 4.13 0.89
CA PRO A 186 11.36 3.01 -0.03
C PRO A 186 9.95 2.59 -0.45
N SER A 187 8.96 2.80 0.42
CA SER A 187 7.55 2.57 0.09
C SER A 187 7.11 3.48 -1.05
N CYS A 188 7.54 4.75 -1.04
CA CYS A 188 7.27 5.69 -2.13
C CYS A 188 8.04 5.31 -3.41
N VAL A 189 9.31 4.90 -3.32
CA VAL A 189 10.07 4.38 -4.47
C VAL A 189 9.37 3.18 -5.10
N ALA A 190 8.90 2.23 -4.28
CA ALA A 190 8.16 1.06 -4.75
C ALA A 190 6.84 1.48 -5.44
N ALA A 191 6.10 2.43 -4.86
CA ALA A 191 4.88 2.97 -5.47
C ALA A 191 5.12 3.68 -6.81
N LEU A 192 6.26 4.36 -6.98
CA LEU A 192 6.64 4.97 -8.26
C LEU A 192 7.09 3.91 -9.29
N ALA A 193 7.71 2.82 -8.81
CA ALA A 193 8.20 1.73 -9.63
C ALA A 193 7.12 0.73 -10.08
N CYS A 194 6.05 0.57 -9.30
CA CYS A 194 5.14 -0.58 -9.39
C CYS A 194 4.43 -0.71 -10.74
N SER A 195 4.29 0.37 -11.52
CA SER A 195 3.63 0.34 -12.84
C SER A 195 4.56 -0.03 -14.00
N LEU A 196 5.89 0.00 -13.83
CA LEU A 196 6.85 -0.21 -14.93
C LEU A 196 6.79 -1.64 -15.49
N GLY A 197 6.99 -2.63 -14.61
CA GLY A 197 6.88 -4.04 -14.97
C GLY A 197 5.51 -4.37 -15.59
N PRO A 198 4.39 -4.07 -14.90
CA PRO A 198 3.05 -4.21 -15.45
C PRO A 198 2.81 -3.55 -16.81
N GLY A 199 3.27 -2.32 -16.99
CA GLY A 199 3.14 -1.59 -18.25
C GLY A 199 3.88 -2.27 -19.40
N ALA A 200 5.10 -2.77 -19.15
CA ALA A 200 5.87 -3.52 -20.13
C ALA A 200 5.22 -4.88 -20.46
N VAL A 201 4.72 -5.61 -19.46
CA VAL A 201 3.95 -6.85 -19.67
C VAL A 201 2.72 -6.59 -20.55
N GLN A 202 1.96 -5.53 -20.26
CA GLN A 202 0.77 -5.16 -21.04
C GLN A 202 1.14 -4.82 -22.49
N ALA A 203 2.14 -3.96 -22.71
CA ALA A 203 2.56 -3.55 -24.04
C ALA A 203 3.02 -4.74 -24.91
N ILE A 204 3.77 -5.67 -24.32
CA ILE A 204 4.22 -6.89 -25.03
C ILE A 204 3.03 -7.80 -25.34
N CYS A 205 2.13 -8.03 -24.36
CA CYS A 205 0.92 -8.82 -24.57
C CYS A 205 0.04 -8.23 -25.69
N ASP A 206 -0.11 -6.90 -25.74
CA ASP A 206 -0.83 -6.22 -26.82
C ASP A 206 -0.15 -6.44 -28.18
N GLY A 207 1.19 -6.32 -28.23
CA GLY A 207 1.98 -6.50 -29.45
C GLY A 207 1.85 -7.90 -30.07
N ILE A 208 1.63 -8.93 -29.25
CA ILE A 208 1.43 -10.31 -29.70
C ILE A 208 -0.04 -10.74 -29.80
N GLY A 209 -0.98 -9.81 -29.56
CA GLY A 209 -2.42 -10.08 -29.63
C GLY A 209 -2.98 -10.95 -28.49
N ARG A 210 -2.43 -10.82 -27.29
CA ARG A 210 -2.78 -11.55 -26.06
C ARG A 210 -3.07 -10.59 -24.88
N SER A 211 -3.65 -9.42 -25.15
CA SER A 211 -3.92 -8.36 -24.16
C SER A 211 -4.60 -8.86 -22.89
N GLU A 212 -5.51 -9.83 -23.01
CA GLU A 212 -6.28 -10.42 -21.91
C GLU A 212 -5.45 -11.26 -20.92
N ASP A 213 -4.20 -11.55 -21.26
CA ASP A 213 -3.30 -12.38 -20.46
C ASP A 213 -2.37 -11.58 -19.56
N ALA A 214 -2.17 -10.29 -19.83
CA ALA A 214 -1.30 -9.42 -19.03
C ALA A 214 -1.66 -9.44 -17.54
N VAL A 215 -2.95 -9.26 -17.19
CA VAL A 215 -3.42 -9.28 -15.80
C VAL A 215 -3.16 -10.63 -15.13
N LYS A 216 -3.30 -11.74 -15.87
CA LYS A 216 -3.07 -13.10 -15.34
C LYS A 216 -1.59 -13.35 -15.09
N LEU A 217 -0.71 -12.81 -15.93
CA LEU A 217 0.75 -12.84 -15.74
C LEU A 217 1.20 -12.10 -14.48
N MET A 218 0.41 -11.12 -14.03
CA MET A 218 0.66 -10.32 -12.82
C MET A 218 -0.11 -10.83 -11.58
N SER A 219 -0.94 -11.86 -11.73
CA SER A 219 -1.76 -12.36 -10.62
C SER A 219 -0.94 -13.24 -9.66
N ALA A 220 -1.18 -13.08 -8.36
CA ALA A 220 -0.48 -13.81 -7.28
C ALA A 220 1.06 -13.67 -7.33
N VAL A 221 1.54 -12.61 -7.98
CA VAL A 221 2.96 -12.27 -8.14
C VAL A 221 3.45 -11.55 -6.89
N GLY A 222 4.58 -11.98 -6.34
CA GLY A 222 5.12 -11.44 -5.08
C GLY A 222 4.44 -11.98 -3.81
N ASP A 223 4.92 -11.53 -2.64
CA ASP A 223 4.33 -11.83 -1.34
C ASP A 223 3.64 -10.58 -0.78
N VAL A 224 2.41 -10.35 -1.24
CA VAL A 224 1.63 -9.16 -0.87
C VAL A 224 1.28 -9.24 0.61
N GLU A 225 1.99 -8.45 1.42
CA GLU A 225 1.83 -8.42 2.89
C GLU A 225 0.37 -8.21 3.30
N SER A 226 -0.34 -7.32 2.60
CA SER A 226 -1.76 -7.02 2.86
C SER A 226 -2.70 -8.22 2.64
N ALA A 227 -2.31 -9.20 1.81
CA ALA A 227 -3.08 -10.41 1.59
C ALA A 227 -3.01 -11.35 2.80
N GLY A 228 -1.90 -11.32 3.57
CA GLY A 228 -1.63 -12.19 4.71
C GLY A 228 -2.73 -12.17 5.79
N ALA A 229 -3.38 -11.02 6.00
CA ALA A 229 -4.51 -10.90 6.91
C ALA A 229 -5.71 -11.74 6.46
N SER A 230 -6.00 -11.78 5.15
CA SER A 230 -7.13 -12.53 4.61
C SER A 230 -6.95 -14.05 4.76
N PHE A 231 -5.73 -14.56 4.60
CA PHE A 231 -5.41 -15.97 4.83
C PHE A 231 -5.58 -16.37 6.30
N ARG A 232 -4.99 -15.61 7.22
CA ARG A 232 -5.12 -15.85 8.68
C ARG A 232 -6.57 -15.80 9.15
N MET A 233 -7.31 -14.79 8.69
CA MET A 233 -8.75 -14.66 8.98
C MET A 233 -9.55 -15.84 8.42
N TRP A 234 -9.20 -16.33 7.23
CA TRP A 234 -9.84 -17.51 6.66
C TRP A 234 -9.61 -18.76 7.52
N ASP A 235 -8.36 -19.03 7.89
CA ASP A 235 -7.99 -20.21 8.67
C ASP A 235 -8.65 -20.20 10.05
N LEU A 236 -8.60 -19.05 10.72
CA LEU A 236 -9.29 -18.85 12.00
C LEU A 236 -10.81 -19.05 11.86
N SER A 237 -11.43 -18.61 10.76
CA SER A 237 -12.86 -18.84 10.50
C SER A 237 -13.20 -20.33 10.35
N ARG A 238 -12.27 -21.16 9.85
CA ARG A 238 -12.47 -22.61 9.71
C ARG A 238 -12.41 -23.31 11.06
N VAL A 239 -11.53 -22.86 11.97
CA VAL A 239 -11.51 -23.35 13.36
C VAL A 239 -12.87 -23.13 14.02
N VAL A 240 -13.44 -21.93 13.86
CA VAL A 240 -14.80 -21.64 14.37
C VAL A 240 -15.86 -22.52 13.71
N ARG A 241 -15.87 -22.62 12.37
CA ARG A 241 -16.85 -23.42 11.60
C ARG A 241 -16.85 -24.90 12.01
N ASN A 242 -15.68 -25.44 12.30
CA ASN A 242 -15.49 -26.87 12.57
C ASN A 242 -15.66 -27.24 14.05
N SER A 243 -15.86 -26.26 14.93
CA SER A 243 -16.10 -26.47 16.36
C SER A 243 -17.54 -26.12 16.73
N GLU A 244 -18.28 -27.10 17.25
CA GLU A 244 -19.65 -26.88 17.76
C GLU A 244 -19.64 -25.90 18.94
N GLU A 245 -18.66 -26.00 19.83
CA GLU A 245 -18.49 -25.12 20.98
C GLU A 245 -18.24 -23.67 20.56
N LEU A 246 -17.23 -23.43 19.71
CA LEU A 246 -16.94 -22.07 19.23
C LEU A 246 -18.09 -21.51 18.42
N SER A 247 -18.77 -22.35 17.61
CA SER A 247 -19.94 -21.91 16.87
C SER A 247 -21.06 -21.41 17.78
N VAL A 248 -21.33 -22.09 18.90
CA VAL A 248 -22.31 -21.63 19.91
C VAL A 248 -21.86 -20.32 20.57
N VAL A 249 -20.57 -20.16 20.85
CA VAL A 249 -20.04 -18.91 21.40
C VAL A 249 -20.24 -17.75 20.41
N PHE A 250 -19.90 -17.93 19.14
CA PHE A 250 -20.09 -16.94 18.09
C PHE A 250 -21.59 -16.63 17.83
N ASP A 251 -22.47 -17.65 17.89
CA ASP A 251 -23.93 -17.48 17.76
C ASP A 251 -24.53 -16.60 18.86
N SER A 252 -23.85 -16.44 20.00
CA SER A 252 -24.29 -15.53 21.06
C SER A 252 -24.23 -14.05 20.63
N ASN A 253 -23.46 -13.73 19.58
CA ASN A 253 -23.40 -12.45 18.88
C ASN A 253 -23.36 -11.24 19.83
N ASN A 254 -22.48 -11.31 20.83
CA ASN A 254 -22.24 -10.27 21.80
C ASN A 254 -20.75 -9.94 21.91
N ASP A 255 -20.42 -8.82 22.56
CA ASP A 255 -19.04 -8.33 22.68
C ASP A 255 -18.17 -9.19 23.63
N GLU A 256 -18.70 -10.28 24.19
CA GLU A 256 -18.02 -11.17 25.14
C GLU A 256 -17.46 -12.44 24.49
N ILE A 257 -17.54 -12.58 23.15
CA ILE A 257 -17.08 -13.77 22.41
C ILE A 257 -15.65 -14.15 22.80
N LEU A 258 -14.72 -13.19 22.74
CA LEU A 258 -13.31 -13.47 23.02
C LEU A 258 -13.08 -13.86 24.48
N GLU A 259 -13.77 -13.24 25.43
CA GLU A 259 -13.65 -13.57 26.85
C GLU A 259 -14.24 -14.95 27.19
N LYS A 260 -15.31 -15.35 26.51
CA LYS A 260 -15.87 -16.71 26.61
C LYS A 260 -14.89 -17.76 26.08
N ILE A 261 -14.23 -17.48 24.96
CA ILE A 261 -13.21 -18.39 24.39
C ILE A 261 -12.00 -18.50 25.33
N LYS A 262 -11.48 -17.36 25.84
CA LYS A 262 -10.38 -17.33 26.81
C LYS A 262 -10.67 -18.09 28.11
N SER A 263 -11.95 -18.18 28.49
CA SER A 263 -12.39 -18.88 29.70
C SER A 263 -12.65 -20.37 29.48
N SER A 264 -12.55 -20.86 28.24
CA SER A 264 -12.74 -22.27 27.92
C SER A 264 -11.41 -23.04 27.99
N ASP A 265 -11.48 -24.24 28.56
CA ASP A 265 -10.35 -25.18 28.63
C ASP A 265 -10.34 -26.17 27.44
N SER A 266 -11.21 -25.96 26.43
CA SER A 266 -11.32 -26.86 25.28
C SER A 266 -10.12 -26.76 24.33
N GLU A 267 -9.83 -27.85 23.62
CA GLU A 267 -8.75 -27.85 22.63
C GLU A 267 -9.03 -26.87 21.50
N ASP A 268 -10.28 -26.80 21.02
CA ASP A 268 -10.67 -25.88 19.96
C ASP A 268 -10.49 -24.41 20.39
N ALA A 269 -10.80 -24.08 21.66
CA ALA A 269 -10.54 -22.75 22.20
C ALA A 269 -9.05 -22.43 22.26
N ARG A 270 -8.20 -23.39 22.65
CA ARG A 270 -6.73 -23.19 22.62
C ARG A 270 -6.21 -22.95 21.20
N VAL A 271 -6.61 -23.78 20.25
CA VAL A 271 -6.23 -23.63 18.83
C VAL A 271 -6.69 -22.29 18.27
N PHE A 272 -7.90 -21.85 18.61
CA PHE A 272 -8.39 -20.53 18.23
C PHE A 272 -7.53 -19.42 18.83
N LEU A 273 -7.19 -19.49 20.12
CA LEU A 273 -6.42 -18.46 20.80
C LEU A 273 -4.99 -18.37 20.27
N ASP A 274 -4.35 -19.49 19.96
CA ASP A 274 -3.02 -19.49 19.35
C ASP A 274 -3.02 -18.78 17.99
N LEU A 275 -3.96 -19.12 17.11
CA LEU A 275 -4.09 -18.47 15.79
C LEU A 275 -4.57 -17.01 15.90
N TRP A 276 -5.36 -16.69 16.93
CA TRP A 276 -5.80 -15.33 17.22
C TRP A 276 -4.61 -14.46 17.64
N ASP A 277 -3.73 -14.97 18.51
CA ASP A 277 -2.54 -14.24 18.94
C ASP A 277 -1.59 -14.00 17.77
N GLU A 278 -1.40 -14.99 16.88
CA GLU A 278 -0.65 -14.82 15.63
C GLU A 278 -1.27 -13.76 14.70
N LEU A 279 -2.61 -13.76 14.56
CA LEU A 279 -3.33 -12.76 13.77
C LEU A 279 -3.10 -11.35 14.32
N ILE A 280 -3.18 -11.16 15.64
CA ILE A 280 -3.02 -9.85 16.27
C ILE A 280 -1.55 -9.40 16.27
N GLU A 281 -0.59 -10.32 16.44
CA GLU A 281 0.85 -9.99 16.34
C GLU A 281 1.19 -9.47 14.94
N GLU A 282 0.74 -10.17 13.89
CA GLU A 282 1.11 -9.86 12.50
C GLU A 282 0.21 -8.77 11.87
N CYS A 283 -1.09 -8.79 12.17
CA CYS A 283 -2.09 -7.96 11.48
C CYS A 283 -2.88 -7.05 12.43
N GLY A 284 -2.50 -6.95 13.70
CA GLY A 284 -3.23 -6.15 14.69
C GLY A 284 -3.27 -4.64 14.38
N HIS A 285 -2.35 -4.15 13.55
CA HIS A 285 -2.30 -2.78 13.06
C HIS A 285 -3.42 -2.45 12.05
N ARG A 286 -4.08 -3.47 11.48
CA ARG A 286 -5.14 -3.31 10.47
C ARG A 286 -6.43 -2.75 11.07
N GLY A 287 -7.21 -2.05 10.26
CA GLY A 287 -8.54 -1.59 10.66
C GLY A 287 -9.20 -0.66 9.64
N PRO A 288 -10.50 -0.36 9.78
CA PRO A 288 -11.14 0.68 8.96
C PRO A 288 -10.44 2.02 9.17
N ASN A 289 -10.13 2.74 8.08
CA ASN A 289 -9.46 4.04 8.12
C ASN A 289 -8.11 4.03 8.87
N GLU A 290 -7.35 2.95 8.75
CA GLU A 290 -6.06 2.71 9.45
C GLU A 290 -4.98 3.76 9.19
N TRP A 291 -5.13 4.59 8.15
CA TRP A 291 -4.22 5.69 7.81
C TRP A 291 -4.30 6.91 8.76
N ASP A 292 -5.38 7.05 9.54
CA ASP A 292 -5.51 8.06 10.60
C ASP A 292 -5.30 7.39 11.97
N MET A 293 -4.34 7.87 12.75
CA MET A 293 -4.01 7.34 14.08
C MET A 293 -5.16 7.38 15.10
N ARG A 294 -6.23 8.14 14.83
CA ARG A 294 -7.44 8.14 15.66
C ARG A 294 -8.27 6.87 15.48
N SER A 295 -8.16 6.20 14.34
CA SER A 295 -8.96 5.03 14.00
C SER A 295 -8.56 3.82 14.85
N HIS A 296 -9.56 2.99 15.16
CA HIS A 296 -9.30 1.76 15.90
C HIS A 296 -8.69 0.70 14.97
N SER A 297 -7.54 0.16 15.39
CA SER A 297 -6.98 -1.07 14.83
C SER A 297 -7.59 -2.32 15.49
N TRP A 298 -7.36 -3.49 14.91
CA TRP A 298 -7.74 -4.79 15.45
C TRP A 298 -7.15 -5.05 16.85
N THR A 299 -5.93 -4.58 17.13
CA THR A 299 -5.35 -4.61 18.48
C THR A 299 -6.15 -3.78 19.48
N THR A 300 -6.63 -2.60 19.09
CA THR A 300 -7.32 -1.67 20.00
C THR A 300 -8.83 -1.94 20.11
N LYS A 301 -9.40 -2.62 19.12
CA LYS A 301 -10.82 -2.99 19.06
C LYS A 301 -10.99 -4.39 18.46
N PRO A 302 -10.71 -5.45 19.24
CA PRO A 302 -10.82 -6.86 18.83
C PRO A 302 -12.16 -7.27 18.25
N GLU A 303 -13.24 -6.55 18.58
CA GLU A 303 -14.59 -6.85 18.08
C GLU A 303 -14.69 -6.66 16.56
N LEU A 304 -13.82 -5.84 15.95
CA LEU A 304 -13.78 -5.63 14.51
C LEU A 304 -13.47 -6.92 13.74
N PRO A 305 -12.31 -7.59 13.95
CA PRO A 305 -12.03 -8.85 13.29
C PRO A 305 -12.96 -9.99 13.75
N ILE A 306 -13.44 -10.01 15.01
CA ILE A 306 -14.45 -11.00 15.44
C ILE A 306 -15.72 -10.90 14.58
N GLY A 307 -16.21 -9.69 14.30
CA GLY A 307 -17.35 -9.47 13.42
C GLY A 307 -17.11 -9.93 11.97
N MET A 308 -15.86 -9.88 11.49
CA MET A 308 -15.48 -10.41 10.18
C MET A 308 -15.44 -11.94 10.18
N LEU A 309 -14.88 -12.57 11.23
CA LEU A 309 -14.85 -14.03 11.39
C LEU A 309 -16.26 -14.62 11.42
N GLU A 310 -17.19 -13.92 12.08
CA GLU A 310 -18.60 -14.29 12.11
C GLU A 310 -19.21 -14.41 10.71
N ARG A 311 -18.79 -13.56 9.76
CA ARG A 311 -19.25 -13.64 8.37
C ARG A 311 -18.49 -14.68 7.57
N LEU A 312 -17.18 -14.78 7.79
CA LEU A 312 -16.31 -15.70 7.08
C LEU A 312 -16.63 -17.17 7.39
N ARG A 313 -17.01 -17.52 8.63
CA ARG A 313 -17.29 -18.92 9.02
C ARG A 313 -18.42 -19.57 8.21
N PHE A 314 -19.31 -18.77 7.62
CA PHE A 314 -20.39 -19.24 6.76
C PHE A 314 -20.05 -19.30 5.26
N GLN A 315 -18.89 -18.78 4.85
CA GLN A 315 -18.45 -18.88 3.46
C GLN A 315 -18.08 -20.33 3.12
N GLU A 316 -18.42 -20.72 1.89
CA GLU A 316 -18.06 -22.02 1.33
C GLU A 316 -16.58 -22.08 0.96
N ASP A 317 -16.02 -23.28 0.99
CA ASP A 317 -14.56 -23.46 0.84
C ASP A 317 -14.03 -23.08 -0.54
N ASP A 318 -14.90 -22.96 -1.55
CA ASP A 318 -14.54 -22.43 -2.88
C ASP A 318 -14.17 -20.94 -2.87
N LYS A 319 -14.45 -20.23 -1.77
CA LYS A 319 -14.04 -18.84 -1.51
C LYS A 319 -12.70 -18.73 -0.79
N SER A 320 -12.03 -19.85 -0.54
CA SER A 320 -10.75 -19.84 0.17
C SER A 320 -9.70 -19.02 -0.59
N PRO A 321 -9.05 -18.04 0.07
CA PRO A 321 -7.93 -17.31 -0.51
C PRO A 321 -6.75 -18.25 -0.80
N HIS A 322 -6.59 -19.34 -0.04
CA HIS A 322 -5.58 -20.39 -0.31
C HIS A 322 -5.82 -21.06 -1.66
N PHE A 323 -7.04 -21.47 -1.96
CA PHE A 323 -7.36 -22.08 -3.26
C PHE A 323 -7.27 -21.07 -4.40
N ALA A 324 -7.73 -19.84 -4.19
CA ALA A 324 -7.62 -18.77 -5.19
C ALA A 324 -6.16 -18.45 -5.52
N SER A 325 -5.29 -18.40 -4.50
CA SER A 325 -3.85 -18.17 -4.65
C SER A 325 -3.16 -19.28 -5.44
N VAL A 326 -3.35 -20.56 -5.05
CA VAL A 326 -2.78 -21.72 -5.76
C VAL A 326 -3.22 -21.73 -7.22
N LYS A 327 -4.51 -21.57 -7.49
CA LYS A 327 -5.04 -21.55 -8.86
C LYS A 327 -4.47 -20.40 -9.69
N SER A 328 -4.32 -19.22 -9.09
CA SER A 328 -3.76 -18.05 -9.77
C SER A 328 -2.28 -18.24 -10.08
N ALA A 329 -1.51 -18.80 -9.15
CA ALA A 329 -0.10 -19.15 -9.35
C ALA A 329 0.09 -20.19 -10.46
N GLU A 330 -0.67 -21.29 -10.46
CA GLU A 330 -0.62 -22.31 -11.52
C GLU A 330 -0.98 -21.72 -12.89
N THR A 331 -2.00 -20.86 -12.94
CA THR A 331 -2.42 -20.18 -14.17
C THR A 331 -1.31 -19.27 -14.68
N ARG A 332 -0.72 -18.46 -13.80
CA ARG A 332 0.39 -17.57 -14.13
C ARG A 332 1.58 -18.36 -14.65
N GLU A 333 2.06 -19.37 -13.92
CA GLU A 333 3.27 -20.11 -14.30
C GLU A 333 3.16 -20.76 -15.68
N LYS A 334 2.02 -21.38 -15.96
CA LYS A 334 1.73 -21.93 -17.29
C LYS A 334 1.74 -20.85 -18.36
N LEU A 335 1.07 -19.72 -18.08
CA LEU A 335 0.92 -18.63 -19.03
C LEU A 335 2.24 -17.90 -19.29
N THR A 336 3.06 -17.70 -18.25
CA THR A 336 4.41 -17.15 -18.37
C THR A 336 5.26 -17.99 -19.31
N ALA A 337 5.27 -19.33 -19.14
CA ALA A 337 6.00 -20.22 -20.04
C ALA A 337 5.49 -20.16 -21.48
N GLU A 338 4.17 -20.10 -21.67
CA GLU A 338 3.55 -19.99 -22.99
C GLU A 338 3.90 -18.67 -23.69
N VAL A 339 3.76 -17.54 -23.00
CA VAL A 339 4.00 -16.21 -23.58
C VAL A 339 5.49 -15.98 -23.86
N LEU A 340 6.39 -16.47 -23.00
CA LEU A 340 7.83 -16.44 -23.27
C LEU A 340 8.19 -17.28 -24.50
N ASP A 341 7.61 -18.47 -24.68
CA ASP A 341 7.87 -19.30 -25.87
C ASP A 341 7.39 -18.62 -27.17
N LEU A 342 6.30 -17.83 -27.11
CA LEU A 342 5.80 -17.08 -28.27
C LEU A 342 6.76 -16.00 -28.77
N VAL A 343 7.57 -15.42 -27.87
CA VAL A 343 8.51 -14.33 -28.19
C VAL A 343 9.96 -14.79 -28.24
N LYS A 344 10.26 -16.09 -28.12
CA LYS A 344 11.64 -16.61 -28.00
C LYS A 344 12.57 -16.30 -29.17
N ASP A 345 12.01 -16.11 -30.37
CA ASP A 345 12.78 -15.81 -31.58
C ASP A 345 13.12 -14.31 -31.68
N ASP A 346 12.58 -13.49 -30.78
CA ASP A 346 12.90 -12.09 -30.57
C ASP A 346 13.58 -11.93 -29.21
N GLU A 347 14.93 -11.96 -29.20
CA GLU A 347 15.73 -11.90 -27.98
C GLU A 347 15.45 -10.64 -27.14
N GLU A 348 15.16 -9.51 -27.79
CA GLU A 348 14.88 -8.24 -27.12
C GLU A 348 13.52 -8.27 -26.41
N THR A 349 12.46 -8.69 -27.12
CA THR A 349 11.13 -8.83 -26.53
C THR A 349 11.11 -9.90 -25.43
N HIS A 350 11.78 -11.04 -25.64
CA HIS A 350 11.87 -12.10 -24.64
C HIS A 350 12.60 -11.64 -23.37
N GLY A 351 13.74 -10.94 -23.54
CA GLY A 351 14.50 -10.37 -22.43
C GLY A 351 13.67 -9.35 -21.64
N THR A 352 12.99 -8.45 -22.34
CA THR A 352 12.16 -7.39 -21.74
C THR A 352 10.95 -7.97 -21.00
N LEU A 353 10.26 -8.97 -21.57
CA LEU A 353 9.14 -9.63 -20.90
C LEU A 353 9.58 -10.33 -19.61
N SER A 354 10.72 -11.02 -19.67
CA SER A 354 11.30 -11.70 -18.50
C SER A 354 11.62 -10.72 -17.38
N ALA A 355 12.27 -9.59 -17.73
CA ALA A 355 12.57 -8.50 -16.82
C ALA A 355 11.30 -7.86 -16.23
N ALA A 356 10.28 -7.63 -17.06
CA ALA A 356 9.02 -7.02 -16.66
C ALA A 356 8.24 -7.86 -15.66
N ILE A 357 8.18 -9.19 -15.86
CA ILE A 357 7.52 -10.11 -14.92
C ILE A 357 8.25 -10.13 -13.57
N LYS A 358 9.59 -10.14 -13.58
CA LYS A 358 10.39 -10.05 -12.35
C LYS A 358 10.19 -8.73 -11.62
N SER A 359 10.24 -7.62 -12.37
CA SER A 359 10.01 -6.28 -11.83
C SER A 359 8.63 -6.16 -11.17
N ALA A 360 7.59 -6.68 -11.82
CA ALA A 360 6.26 -6.75 -11.23
C ALA A 360 6.27 -7.55 -9.91
N ALA A 361 6.98 -8.68 -9.83
CA ALA A 361 7.12 -9.46 -8.60
C ALA A 361 7.77 -8.72 -7.44
N LEU A 362 8.71 -7.84 -7.73
CA LEU A 362 9.48 -7.15 -6.71
C LEU A 362 8.82 -5.85 -6.23
N PHE A 363 8.16 -5.11 -7.12
CA PHE A 363 7.66 -3.76 -6.81
C PHE A 363 6.13 -3.66 -6.73
N PHE A 364 5.39 -4.62 -7.30
CA PHE A 364 3.93 -4.72 -7.11
C PHE A 364 3.57 -5.64 -5.94
N GLY A 365 4.51 -6.53 -5.58
CA GLY A 365 4.38 -7.58 -4.57
C GLY A 365 4.43 -7.09 -3.15
#